data_AF-A0A2V6C6B3-F1
#
_entry.id   AF-A0A2V6C6B3-F1
#
_cell.length_a   1.000
_cell.length_b   1.000
_cell.length_c   1.000
_cell.angle_alpha   90.00
_cell.angle_beta   90.00
_cell.angle_gamma   90.00
#
_symmetry.space_group_name_H-M   'P 1'
#
loop_
_entity.id
_entity.type
_entity.pdbx_description
1 polymer ?
#
loop_
_entity_poly.entity_id
_entity_poly.type
_entity_poly.pdbx_seq_one_letter_code
_entity_poly.pdbx_strand_id
1 'polypeptide(L)' 'MKKKLKVLALFDAIRPTTIDQDLSKEMKTEDWKTEANVLGALGTLGYTAEHLAIFDDLDLVRQKLDNFGP' A
#
# COMPACT_ATOMS: atom_id res chain seq x y z
N MET A 1 -18.88 18.53 2.74
CA MET A 1 -17.76 17.88 2.02
C MET A 1 -17.49 16.55 2.71
N LYS A 2 -17.36 15.43 1.97
CA LYS A 2 -16.94 14.16 2.57
C LYS A 2 -15.46 14.28 2.97
N LYS A 3 -15.11 13.86 4.19
CA LYS A 3 -13.71 13.86 4.67
C LYS A 3 -12.89 12.95 3.76
N LYS A 4 -11.84 13.48 3.13
CA LYS A 4 -10.87 12.67 2.38
C LYS A 4 -9.94 12.01 3.38
N LEU A 5 -10.09 10.70 3.56
CA LEU A 5 -9.27 9.92 4.48
C LEU A 5 -7.92 9.62 3.83
N LYS A 6 -6.88 9.51 4.64
CA LYS A 6 -5.64 8.86 4.23
C LYS A 6 -5.88 7.35 4.17
N VAL A 7 -5.46 6.68 3.10
CA VAL A 7 -5.69 5.25 2.88
C VAL A 7 -4.37 4.49 2.96
N LEU A 8 -4.31 3.45 3.78
CA LEU A 8 -3.21 2.48 3.77
C LEU A 8 -3.70 1.22 3.05
N ALA A 9 -3.15 0.95 1.86
CA ALA A 9 -3.45 -0.24 1.10
C ALA A 9 -2.50 -1.38 1.51
N LEU A 10 -3.06 -2.50 1.95
CA LEU A 10 -2.30 -3.69 2.31
C LEU A 10 -2.33 -4.67 1.13
N PHE A 11 -1.16 -5.13 0.71
CA PHE A 11 -0.99 -6.07 -0.40
C PHE A 11 -0.36 -7.36 0.10
N ASP A 12 -0.88 -8.49 -0.38
CA ASP A 12 -0.30 -9.79 -0.12
C ASP A 12 0.91 -9.99 -1.04
N ALA A 13 2.05 -10.39 -0.47
CA ALA A 13 3.27 -10.64 -1.22
C ALA A 13 3.66 -12.12 -1.12
N ILE A 14 4.35 -12.62 -2.14
CA ILE A 14 4.81 -14.02 -2.20
C ILE A 14 6.14 -14.27 -1.49
N ARG A 15 6.75 -13.24 -0.90
CA ARG A 15 8.06 -13.28 -0.25
C ARG A 15 8.17 -12.19 0.82
N PRO A 16 9.06 -12.34 1.81
CA PRO A 16 9.26 -11.31 2.84
C PRO A 16 9.56 -9.94 2.24
N THR A 17 8.94 -8.92 2.81
CA THR A 17 9.08 -7.51 2.45
C THR A 17 9.59 -6.71 3.65
N THR A 18 10.01 -5.47 3.40
CA THR A 18 10.40 -4.54 4.46
C THR A 18 9.44 -3.37 4.54
N ILE A 19 9.44 -2.67 5.69
CA ILE A 19 8.70 -1.42 5.83
C ILE A 19 9.22 -0.40 4.79
N ASP A 20 8.29 0.27 4.12
CA ASP A 20 8.58 1.29 3.10
C ASP A 20 9.47 0.81 1.93
N GLN A 21 9.45 -0.49 1.65
CA GLN A 21 10.13 -1.05 0.48
C GLN A 21 9.65 -0.36 -0.81
N ASP A 22 10.59 0.07 -1.65
CA ASP A 22 10.26 0.58 -2.97
C ASP A 22 9.80 -0.58 -3.88
N LEU A 23 8.50 -0.60 -4.17
CA LEU A 23 7.87 -1.57 -5.08
C LEU A 23 7.56 -0.95 -6.45
N SER A 24 8.13 0.22 -6.76
CA SER A 24 7.87 0.95 -8.01
C SER A 24 8.21 0.15 -9.28
N LYS A 25 9.08 -0.86 -9.17
CA LYS A 25 9.40 -1.77 -10.28
C LYS A 25 8.36 -2.88 -10.40
N GLU A 26 8.02 -3.51 -9.28
CA GLU A 26 6.99 -4.54 -9.17
C GLU A 26 5.66 -4.03 -9.70
N MET A 27 5.23 -2.82 -9.32
CA MET A 27 3.99 -2.17 -9.77
C MET A 27 3.86 -1.99 -11.30
N LYS A 28 4.92 -2.23 -12.08
CA LYS A 28 4.90 -2.19 -13.55
C LYS A 28 4.75 -3.57 -14.18
N THR A 29 4.77 -4.63 -13.39
CA THR A 29 4.63 -6.02 -13.85
C THR A 29 3.16 -6.42 -13.88
N GLU A 30 2.82 -7.43 -14.71
CA GLU A 30 1.44 -7.92 -14.79
C GLU A 30 0.96 -8.53 -13.47
N ASP A 31 1.84 -9.17 -12.70
CA ASP A 31 1.51 -9.75 -11.39
C ASP A 31 1.06 -8.72 -10.35
N TRP A 32 1.44 -7.44 -10.51
CA TRP A 32 1.12 -6.34 -9.59
C TRP A 32 0.13 -5.32 -10.16
N LYS A 33 -0.51 -5.68 -11.28
CA LYS A 33 -1.42 -4.79 -12.00
C LYS A 33 -2.62 -4.38 -11.16
N THR A 34 -3.10 -5.27 -10.30
CA THR A 34 -4.25 -5.02 -9.43
C THR A 34 -3.92 -3.92 -8.43
N GLU A 35 -2.78 -4.05 -7.74
CA GLU A 35 -2.24 -3.14 -6.74
C GLU A 35 -2.00 -1.75 -7.35
N ALA A 36 -1.36 -1.71 -8.52
CA ALA A 36 -1.13 -0.48 -9.26
C ALA A 36 -2.46 0.21 -9.63
N ASN A 37 -3.45 -0.56 -10.08
CA ASN A 37 -4.78 -0.02 -10.41
C ASN A 37 -5.52 0.50 -9.18
N VAL A 38 -5.42 -0.18 -8.03
CA VAL A 38 -6.01 0.29 -6.76
C VAL A 38 -5.41 1.64 -6.36
N LEU A 39 -4.08 1.77 -6.35
CA LEU A 39 -3.41 3.03 -6.03
C LEU A 39 -3.76 4.14 -7.03
N GLY A 40 -3.80 3.82 -8.32
CA GLY A 40 -4.20 4.76 -9.37
C GLY A 40 -5.64 5.25 -9.21
N ALA A 41 -6.58 4.36 -8.88
CA ALA A 41 -7.98 4.70 -8.62
C ALA A 41 -8.12 5.59 -7.38
N LEU A 42 -7.41 5.28 -6.28
CA LEU A 42 -7.40 6.11 -5.08
C LEU A 42 -6.87 7.53 -5.38
N GLY A 43 -5.79 7.63 -6.17
CA GLY A 43 -5.25 8.91 -6.63
C GLY A 43 -6.23 9.68 -7.52
N THR A 44 -6.93 9.02 -8.43
CA THR A 44 -7.96 9.62 -9.31
C THR A 44 -9.14 10.18 -8.51
N LEU A 45 -9.53 9.48 -7.43
CA LEU A 45 -10.55 9.95 -6.49
C LEU A 45 -10.02 11.05 -5.55
N GLY A 46 -8.72 11.35 -5.62
CA GLY A 46 -8.03 12.38 -4.86
C GLY A 46 -7.83 12.04 -3.38
N TYR A 47 -7.67 10.75 -3.06
CA TYR A 47 -7.21 10.29 -1.76
C TYR A 47 -5.69 10.28 -1.71
N THR A 48 -5.13 10.52 -0.53
CA THR A 48 -3.71 10.22 -0.25
C THR A 48 -3.62 8.75 0.11
N ALA A 49 -2.86 7.98 -0.66
CA ALA A 49 -2.69 6.55 -0.45
C ALA A 49 -1.21 6.20 -0.20
N GLU A 50 -0.96 5.37 0.81
CA GLU A 50 0.29 4.64 0.99
C GLU A 50 0.03 3.15 0.83
N HIS A 51 1.08 2.37 0.61
CA HIS A 51 0.98 0.93 0.49
C HIS A 51 1.96 0.21 1.40
N LEU A 52 1.61 -1.01 1.79
CA LEU A 52 2.47 -1.94 2.49
C LEU A 52 2.22 -3.34 1.92
N ALA A 53 3.29 -3.98 1.45
CA ALA A 53 3.24 -5.39 1.08
C ALA A 53 3.60 -6.25 2.29
N ILE A 54 2.89 -7.37 2.50
CA ILE A 54 2.98 -8.22 3.68
C ILE A 54 3.18 -9.66 3.23
N PHE A 55 4.04 -10.40 3.92
CA PHE A 55 4.18 -11.85 3.76
C PHE A 55 4.41 -12.49 5.13
N ASP A 56 3.43 -13.26 5.62
CA ASP A 56 3.45 -14.05 6.87
C ASP A 56 3.76 -13.31 8.19
N ASP A 57 4.16 -12.04 8.16
CA ASP A 57 4.46 -11.21 9.34
C ASP A 57 3.58 -9.95 9.38
N LEU A 58 2.64 -9.94 10.33
CA LEU A 58 1.74 -8.81 10.56
C LEU A 58 2.34 -7.71 11.45
N ASP A 59 3.51 -7.91 12.06
CA ASP A 59 4.15 -6.85 12.86
C ASP A 59 4.50 -5.63 11.99
N LEU A 60 4.78 -5.85 10.70
CA LEU A 60 4.95 -4.77 9.71
C LEU A 60 3.71 -3.86 9.62
N VAL A 61 2.50 -4.41 9.76
CA VAL A 61 1.26 -3.61 9.78
C VAL A 61 1.24 -2.72 11.02
N ARG A 62 1.55 -3.29 12.19
CA ARG A 62 1.60 -2.54 13.45
C ARG A 62 2.62 -1.40 13.36
N GLN A 63 3.83 -1.69 12.90
CA GLN A 63 4.90 -0.70 12.72
C GLN A 63 4.51 0.40 11.72
N LYS A 64 3.83 0.05 10.62
CA LYS A 64 3.38 1.03 9.62
C LYS A 64 2.28 1.93 10.18
N LEU A 65 1.36 1.38 10.97
CA LEU A 65 0.29 2.14 11.62
C LEU A 65 0.82 3.19 12.61
N ASP A 66 1.89 2.89 13.34
CA ASP A 66 2.54 3.85 14.26
C ASP A 66 3.02 5.12 13.52
N ASN A 67 3.44 5.00 12.25
CA ASN A 67 3.91 6.11 11.41
C ASN A 67 2.86 6.68 10.46
N PHE A 68 1.75 5.96 10.22
CA PHE A 68 0.75 6.35 9.23
C PHE A 68 0.00 7.62 9.64
N GLY A 69 -0.29 7.77 10.94
CA GLY A 69 -0.97 8.94 11.51
C GLY A 69 -2.41 9.17 10.97
N PRO A 70 -3.18 10.07 11.60
CA PRO A 70 -4.49 10.51 11.10
C PRO A 70 -4.43 11.45 9.90
#